data_AF-K1UE34-F1
#
_entry.id   AF-K1UE34-F1
#
_cell.length_a   1.000
_cell.length_b   1.000
_cell.length_c   1.000
_cell.angle_alpha   90.00
_cell.angle_beta   90.00
_cell.angle_gamma   90.00
#
_symmetry.space_group_name_H-M   'P 1'
#
loop_
_entity.id
_entity.type
_entity.pdbx_description
1 polymer ?
#
loop_
_entity_poly.entity_id
_entity_poly.type
_entity_poly.pdbx_seq_one_letter_code
_entity_poly.pdbx_strand_id
1 'polypeptide(L)'
;LKNVEISDDVFKQTEAIINSMTPLEREKPEIIDAKRRERLAKGSGTTMAEVNKLMKQFEDTHKMMKAVAGGNMKMPKLPGRGFRR
;
A
#
# COMPACT_ATOMS: atom_id res chain seq x y z
N LEU A 1 -19.94 -12.10 9.52
CA LEU A 1 -19.09 -11.36 8.55
C LEU A 1 -19.29 -12.03 7.20
N LYS A 2 -19.73 -11.27 6.20
CA LYS A 2 -20.26 -11.79 4.93
C LYS A 2 -19.17 -12.53 4.14
N ASN A 3 -19.57 -13.63 3.50
CA ASN A 3 -18.83 -14.36 2.48
C ASN A 3 -18.34 -13.36 1.41
N VAL A 4 -17.09 -12.94 1.50
CA VAL A 4 -16.41 -12.26 0.39
C VAL A 4 -15.84 -13.39 -0.45
N GLU A 5 -16.47 -13.69 -1.57
CA GLU A 5 -15.87 -14.54 -2.60
C GLU A 5 -14.73 -13.73 -3.22
N ILE A 6 -13.57 -13.75 -2.55
CA ILE A 6 -12.36 -13.16 -3.09
C ILE A 6 -11.89 -14.15 -4.14
N SER A 7 -12.08 -13.80 -5.42
CA SER A 7 -11.50 -14.58 -6.51
C SER A 7 -9.99 -14.68 -6.30
N ASP A 8 -9.45 -15.89 -6.37
CA ASP A 8 -8.01 -16.17 -6.26
C ASP A 8 -7.19 -15.33 -7.26
N ASP A 9 -7.79 -14.96 -8.38
CA ASP A 9 -7.15 -14.15 -9.42
C ASP A 9 -6.78 -12.74 -8.94
N VAL A 10 -7.48 -12.21 -7.93
CA VAL A 10 -7.27 -10.84 -7.44
C VAL A 10 -5.88 -10.68 -6.82
N PHE A 11 -5.33 -11.75 -6.23
CA PHE A 11 -4.02 -11.70 -5.58
C PHE A 11 -2.86 -12.15 -6.48
N LYS A 12 -3.12 -12.93 -7.53
CA LYS A 12 -2.08 -13.50 -8.41
C LYS A 12 -1.12 -12.45 -8.96
N GLN A 13 -1.65 -11.32 -9.42
CA GLN A 13 -0.81 -10.23 -9.96
C GLN A 13 0.07 -9.59 -8.88
N THR A 14 -0.49 -9.38 -7.68
CA THR A 14 0.25 -8.80 -6.56
C THR A 14 1.36 -9.74 -6.11
N GLU A 15 1.04 -11.02 -6.00
CA GLU A 15 2.00 -12.07 -5.65
C GLU A 15 3.13 -12.16 -6.69
N ALA A 16 2.80 -12.14 -7.98
CA ALA A 16 3.79 -12.14 -9.05
C ALA A 16 4.76 -10.94 -8.97
N ILE A 17 4.25 -9.73 -8.68
CA ILE A 17 5.07 -8.53 -8.49
C ILE A 17 6.01 -8.70 -7.28
N ILE A 18 5.47 -9.14 -6.14
CA ILE A 18 6.26 -9.34 -4.91
C ILE A 18 7.34 -10.42 -5.13
N ASN A 19 6.98 -11.52 -5.81
CA ASN A 19 7.91 -12.59 -6.14
C ASN A 19 9.06 -12.13 -7.06
N SER A 20 8.82 -11.10 -7.88
CA SER A 20 9.85 -10.49 -8.76
C SER A 20 10.81 -9.53 -8.04
N MET A 21 10.49 -9.13 -6.81
CA MET A 21 11.36 -8.30 -5.96
C MET A 21 12.52 -9.09 -5.40
N THR A 22 13.65 -8.41 -5.23
CA THR A 22 14.77 -8.91 -4.43
C THR A 22 14.45 -8.83 -2.93
N PRO A 23 15.11 -9.62 -2.06
CA PRO A 23 14.88 -9.54 -0.61
C PRO A 23 15.05 -8.12 -0.05
N LEU A 24 16.09 -7.41 -0.50
CA LEU A 24 16.35 -6.03 -0.10
C LEU A 24 15.20 -5.07 -0.48
N GLU A 25 14.61 -5.25 -1.67
CA GLU A 25 13.48 -4.42 -2.12
C GLU A 25 12.20 -4.69 -1.32
N ARG A 26 12.00 -5.92 -0.83
CA ARG A 26 10.86 -6.27 0.04
C ARG A 26 11.02 -5.70 1.44
N GLU A 27 12.24 -5.73 1.96
CA GLU A 27 12.58 -5.15 3.27
C GLU A 27 12.57 -3.62 3.25
N LYS A 28 12.99 -3.02 2.13
CA LYS A 28 13.13 -1.57 1.95
C LYS A 28 12.42 -1.08 0.69
N PRO A 29 11.07 -1.00 0.68
CA PRO A 29 10.32 -0.59 -0.50
C PRO A 29 10.65 0.83 -1.00
N GLU A 30 11.23 1.69 -0.15
CA GLU A 30 11.66 3.05 -0.49
C GLU A 30 12.79 3.09 -1.54
N ILE A 31 13.56 2.01 -1.72
CA ILE A 31 14.63 1.98 -2.73
C ILE A 31 14.12 1.69 -4.14
N ILE A 32 12.82 1.36 -4.29
CA ILE A 32 12.20 0.97 -5.56
C ILE A 32 11.95 2.21 -6.43
N ASP A 33 12.99 2.57 -7.18
CA ASP A 33 13.01 3.62 -8.20
C ASP A 33 12.34 3.18 -9.52
N ALA A 34 12.29 4.09 -10.50
CA ALA A 34 11.67 3.83 -11.80
C ALA A 34 12.28 2.64 -12.56
N LYS A 35 13.61 2.46 -12.50
CA LYS A 35 14.30 1.34 -13.18
C LYS A 35 13.95 0.01 -12.55
N ARG A 36 13.88 -0.04 -11.21
CA ARG A 36 13.43 -1.23 -10.49
C ARG A 36 11.98 -1.54 -10.80
N ARG A 37 11.10 -0.54 -10.86
CA ARG A 37 9.68 -0.75 -11.23
C ARG A 37 9.53 -1.31 -12.64
N GLU A 38 10.33 -0.85 -13.60
CA GLU A 38 10.35 -1.41 -14.95
C GLU A 38 10.81 -2.88 -14.94
N ARG A 39 11.86 -3.20 -14.19
CA ARG A 39 12.33 -4.59 -14.02
C ARG A 39 11.25 -5.48 -13.39
N LEU A 40 10.57 -4.99 -12.35
CA LEU A 40 9.51 -5.72 -11.66
C LEU A 40 8.36 -6.01 -12.62
N ALA A 41 7.85 -4.99 -13.31
CA ALA A 41 6.77 -5.15 -14.28
C ALA A 41 7.09 -6.22 -15.34
N LYS A 42 8.29 -6.15 -15.93
CA LYS A 42 8.77 -7.16 -16.89
C LYS A 42 8.90 -8.56 -16.27
N GLY A 43 9.40 -8.65 -15.04
CA GLY A 43 9.60 -9.92 -14.33
C GLY A 43 8.32 -10.60 -13.87
N SER A 44 7.28 -9.82 -13.53
CA SER A 44 5.99 -10.31 -13.06
C SER A 44 4.96 -10.48 -14.17
N GLY A 45 5.27 -10.06 -15.41
CA GLY A 45 4.30 -10.05 -16.51
C GLY A 45 3.19 -9.01 -16.31
N THR A 46 3.48 -7.95 -15.56
CA THR A 46 2.53 -6.86 -15.27
C THR A 46 3.01 -5.54 -15.88
N THR A 47 2.25 -4.48 -15.71
CA THR A 47 2.56 -3.14 -16.18
C THR A 47 3.24 -2.30 -15.10
N MET A 48 3.97 -1.25 -15.51
CA MET A 48 4.53 -0.27 -14.57
C MET A 48 3.44 0.42 -13.74
N ALA A 49 2.25 0.61 -14.29
CA ALA A 49 1.11 1.21 -13.59
C ALA A 49 0.62 0.34 -12.43
N GLU A 50 0.56 -0.98 -12.62
CA GLU A 50 0.18 -1.93 -11.56
C GLU A 50 1.22 -1.96 -10.44
N VAL A 51 2.51 -1.95 -10.78
CA VAL A 51 3.58 -1.83 -9.78
C VAL A 51 3.46 -0.51 -9.00
N ASN A 52 3.24 0.62 -9.69
CA ASN A 52 3.04 1.92 -9.03
C ASN A 52 1.84 1.92 -8.09
N LYS A 53 0.73 1.30 -8.49
CA LYS A 53 -0.47 1.17 -7.66
C LYS A 53 -0.17 0.38 -6.39
N LEU A 54 0.52 -0.76 -6.51
CA LEU A 54 0.92 -1.57 -5.36
C LEU A 54 1.82 -0.78 -4.40
N MET A 55 2.83 -0.08 -4.92
CA MET A 55 3.73 0.74 -4.11
C MET A 55 2.98 1.84 -3.35
N LYS A 56 2.01 2.49 -4.00
CA LYS A 56 1.18 3.51 -3.36
C LYS A 56 0.30 2.91 -2.25
N GLN A 57 -0.37 1.78 -2.54
CA GLN A 57 -1.20 1.09 -1.55
C GLN A 57 -0.39 0.65 -0.32
N PHE A 58 0.84 0.18 -0.54
CA PHE A 58 1.78 -0.13 0.53
C PHE A 58 2.12 1.10 1.36
N GLU A 59 2.49 2.21 0.72
CA GLU A 59 2.86 3.45 1.42
C GLU A 59 1.69 4.00 2.27
N ASP A 60 0.48 4.01 1.71
CA ASP A 60 -0.72 4.47 2.41
C ASP A 60 -1.03 3.58 3.63
N THR A 61 -0.94 2.25 3.45
CA THR A 61 -1.16 1.28 4.54
C THR A 61 -0.09 1.40 5.62
N HIS A 62 1.19 1.56 5.23
CA HIS A 62 2.31 1.74 6.15
C HIS A 62 2.16 3.04 6.97
N LYS A 63 1.73 4.14 6.33
CA LYS A 63 1.41 5.40 7.03
C LYS A 63 0.29 5.21 8.05
N MET A 64 -0.78 4.49 7.69
CA MET A 64 -1.88 4.19 8.61
C MET A 64 -1.40 3.34 9.79
N MET A 65 -0.66 2.25 9.53
CA MET A 65 -0.10 1.38 10.58
C MET A 65 0.81 2.16 11.53
N LYS A 66 1.65 3.06 11.02
CA LYS A 66 2.49 3.94 11.84
C LYS A 66 1.68 4.92 12.68
N ALA A 67 0.62 5.50 12.13
CA ALA A 67 -0.26 6.42 12.86
C ALA A 67 -1.01 5.71 14.01
N VAL A 68 -1.45 4.46 13.77
CA VAL A 68 -2.10 3.61 14.77
C VAL A 68 -1.11 3.17 15.84
N ALA A 69 0.06 2.65 15.45
CA ALA A 69 1.10 2.19 16.38
C ALA A 69 1.69 3.33 17.24
N GLY A 70 1.74 4.54 16.69
CA GLY A 70 2.21 5.74 17.40
C GLY A 70 1.18 6.37 18.35
N GLY A 71 0.00 5.78 18.54
CA GLY A 71 -1.05 6.31 19.43
C GLY A 71 -1.64 7.66 18.99
N ASN A 72 -1.29 8.14 17.79
CA ASN A 72 -1.52 9.51 17.34
C ASN A 72 -2.80 9.67 16.50
N MET A 73 -3.87 8.92 16.84
CA MET A 73 -5.23 9.26 16.41
C MET A 73 -5.65 10.57 17.08
N LYS A 74 -5.07 11.70 16.62
CA LYS A 74 -5.62 13.02 16.84
C LYS A 74 -6.94 13.05 16.08
N MET A 75 -8.02 12.62 16.75
CA MET A 75 -9.38 12.96 16.38
C MET A 75 -9.39 14.44 15.99
N PRO A 76 -9.86 14.81 14.78
CA PRO A 76 -10.11 16.19 14.46
C PRO A 76 -11.01 16.73 15.56
N LYS A 77 -10.52 17.72 16.33
CA LYS A 77 -11.28 18.35 17.39
C LYS A 77 -12.46 19.01 16.69
N LEU A 78 -13.64 18.39 16.73
CA LEU A 78 -14.86 18.99 16.21
C LEU A 78 -14.95 20.39 16.83
N PRO A 79 -15.03 21.47 16.05
CA PRO A 79 -15.20 22.80 16.59
C PRO A 79 -16.48 22.79 17.41
N GLY A 80 -16.31 22.94 18.72
CA GLY A 80 -17.40 22.97 19.68
C GLY A 80 -18.41 24.02 19.24
N ARG A 81 -19.66 23.57 19.09
CA ARG A 81 -20.84 24.39 18.89
C ARG A 81 -21.00 25.33 20.09
N GLY A 82 -20.29 26.45 20.07
CA GLY A 82 -20.48 27.54 21.01
C GLY A 82 -21.78 28.25 20.71
N PHE A 83 -22.85 27.86 21.41
CA PHE A 83 -24.02 28.71 21.61
C PHE A 83 -23.52 30.03 22.23
N ARG A 84 -23.46 31.09 21.41
CA ARG A 84 -23.47 32.45 21.91
C ARG A 84 -24.94 32.86 22.04
N ARG A 85 -25.34 33.07 23.28
CA ARG A 85 -26.62 33.69 23.65
C ARG A 85 -26.69 35.11 23.11
#